data_AF-A0A1F4BD71-F1
#
_entry.id   AF-A0A1F4BD71-F1
#
_cell.length_a   1.000
_cell.length_b   1.000
_cell.length_c   1.000
_cell.angle_alpha   90.00
_cell.angle_beta   90.00
_cell.angle_gamma   90.00
#
_symmetry.space_group_name_H-M   'P 1'
#
loop_
_entity.id
_entity.type
_entity.pdbx_description
1 polymer ?
#
loop_
_entity_poly.entity_id
_entity_poly.type
_entity_poly.pdbx_seq_one_letter_code
_entity_poly.pdbx_strand_id
1 'polypeptide(L)'
;MRRFDHGCALLVACLFAVPALGAGDTERGAKAFQACVACHSLEPGRHFTGPSLASLFGRKAGTAPGFQRYSDALKVSGVEWNEKTLDAWIRDPAGLIPGNVMTFPGLKDEKVRRDLISYLKVADSKPGLRRGGPRLPDLKKAPPEAIVKTVRHCGDTYFVTTGDDRTHKIWEFNLRLKTDTSVTGPLPGKPVIVGAGMQGDRAAVVFAGIRELGEMVKERCE
;
A
#
# COMPACT_ATOMS: atom_id res chain seq x y z
N MET A 1 86.95 15.31 -3.25
CA MET A 1 85.98 16.32 -2.75
C MET A 1 85.19 16.87 -3.92
N ARG A 2 83.88 16.60 -3.99
CA ARG A 2 82.81 17.45 -4.55
C ARG A 2 81.48 16.69 -4.44
N ARG A 3 80.60 17.21 -3.58
CA ARG A 3 79.22 16.76 -3.37
C ARG A 3 78.38 17.23 -4.56
N PHE A 4 77.46 16.39 -5.04
CA PHE A 4 76.36 16.80 -5.90
C PHE A 4 75.06 16.43 -5.19
N ASP A 5 74.42 17.44 -4.61
CA ASP A 5 73.13 17.34 -3.92
C ASP A 5 72.02 17.00 -4.93
N HIS A 6 71.21 16.00 -4.59
CA HIS A 6 70.10 15.51 -5.40
C HIS A 6 68.86 16.37 -5.12
N GLY A 7 68.42 17.14 -6.11
CA GLY A 7 67.16 17.88 -6.07
C GLY A 7 65.97 16.92 -6.12
N CYS A 8 65.26 16.75 -5.00
CA CYS A 8 64.03 15.99 -4.89
C CYS A 8 62.87 16.83 -5.41
N ALA A 9 62.36 16.53 -6.62
CA ALA A 9 61.14 17.13 -7.15
C ALA A 9 59.92 16.49 -6.48
N LEU A 10 59.23 17.26 -5.62
CA LEU A 10 57.97 16.87 -5.00
C LEU A 10 56.83 16.95 -6.02
N LEU A 11 56.37 15.80 -6.49
CA LEU A 11 55.09 15.64 -7.20
C LEU A 11 53.94 15.79 -6.20
N VAL A 12 53.27 16.93 -6.23
CA VAL A 12 52.02 17.15 -5.48
C VAL A 12 50.89 16.49 -6.25
N ALA A 13 50.45 15.33 -5.78
CA ALA A 13 49.23 14.67 -6.27
C ALA A 13 48.00 15.37 -5.67
N CYS A 14 47.31 16.19 -6.46
CA CYS A 14 45.98 16.69 -6.12
C CYS A 14 44.97 15.53 -6.11
N LEU A 15 44.65 15.03 -4.92
CA LEU A 15 43.50 14.16 -4.68
C LEU A 15 42.23 14.97 -4.90
N PHE A 16 41.62 14.84 -6.07
CA PHE A 16 40.25 15.28 -6.27
C PHE A 16 39.33 14.41 -5.42
N ALA A 17 38.90 14.93 -4.27
CA ALA A 17 37.84 14.33 -3.49
C ALA A 17 36.55 14.37 -4.32
N VAL A 18 36.19 13.24 -4.92
CA VAL A 18 34.87 13.06 -5.53
C VAL A 18 33.85 13.19 -4.40
N PRO A 19 32.92 14.16 -4.42
CA PRO A 19 31.92 14.24 -3.38
C PRO A 19 31.10 12.97 -3.45
N ALA A 20 31.21 12.12 -2.42
CA ALA A 20 30.29 11.04 -2.22
C ALA A 20 28.89 11.68 -2.14
N LEU A 21 28.06 11.44 -3.16
CA LEU A 21 26.64 11.78 -3.09
C LEU A 21 26.09 11.07 -1.86
N GLY A 22 25.93 11.81 -0.77
CA GLY A 22 25.58 11.25 0.53
C GLY A 22 24.31 10.43 0.45
N ALA A 23 24.24 9.37 1.27
CA ALA A 23 23.02 8.59 1.46
C ALA A 23 21.85 9.53 1.79
N GLY A 24 20.68 9.29 1.18
CA GLY A 24 19.49 10.08 1.46
C GLY A 24 19.05 9.99 2.92
N ASP A 25 18.35 11.02 3.39
CA ASP A 25 17.85 11.15 4.76
C ASP A 25 16.50 10.47 4.92
N THR A 26 16.44 9.52 5.85
CA THR A 26 15.27 8.66 6.05
C THR A 26 14.12 9.39 6.74
N GLU A 27 14.37 10.43 7.55
CA GLU A 27 13.32 11.20 8.19
C GLU A 27 12.60 12.09 7.18
N ARG A 28 13.37 12.76 6.30
CA ARG A 28 12.80 13.49 5.16
C ARG A 28 12.14 12.54 4.17
N GLY A 29 12.72 11.36 3.94
CA GLY A 29 12.11 10.32 3.13
C GLY A 29 10.76 9.86 3.67
N ALA A 30 10.61 9.74 4.98
CA ALA A 30 9.33 9.42 5.61
C ALA A 30 8.26 10.52 5.41
N LYS A 31 8.68 11.78 5.27
CA LYS A 31 7.79 12.90 4.88
C LYS A 31 7.43 12.81 3.40
N ALA A 32 8.40 12.52 2.52
CA ALA A 32 8.15 12.31 1.09
C ALA A 32 7.18 11.14 0.85
N PHE A 33 7.26 10.08 1.67
CA PHE A 33 6.36 8.93 1.59
C PHE A 33 4.88 9.28 1.83
N GLN A 34 4.54 10.45 2.40
CA GLN A 34 3.15 10.90 2.52
C GLN A 34 2.44 11.02 1.16
N ALA A 35 3.18 11.20 0.06
CA ALA A 35 2.62 11.13 -1.28
C ALA A 35 2.14 9.72 -1.69
N CYS A 36 2.59 8.68 -0.96
CA CYS A 36 2.37 7.27 -1.29
C CYS A 36 1.37 6.58 -0.35
N VAL A 37 1.21 7.05 0.91
CA VAL A 37 0.47 6.35 1.97
C VAL A 37 -1.00 6.09 1.67
N ALA A 38 -1.61 6.91 0.80
CA ALA A 38 -3.00 6.72 0.39
C ALA A 38 -3.19 5.48 -0.50
N CYS A 39 -2.16 5.10 -1.26
CA CYS A 39 -2.22 4.03 -2.24
C CYS A 39 -1.37 2.82 -1.87
N HIS A 40 -0.40 2.97 -0.98
CA HIS A 40 0.55 1.92 -0.65
C HIS A 40 0.71 1.73 0.86
N SER A 41 0.85 0.46 1.26
CA SER A 41 1.29 0.08 2.60
C SER A 41 2.73 -0.43 2.54
N LEU A 42 3.44 -0.32 3.67
CA LEU A 42 4.73 -0.98 3.92
C LEU A 42 4.58 -2.32 4.64
N GLU A 43 3.34 -2.71 4.98
CA GLU A 43 3.06 -4.00 5.63
C GLU A 43 2.95 -5.12 4.57
N PRO A 44 3.65 -6.26 4.75
CA PRO A 44 3.55 -7.40 3.83
C PRO A 44 2.10 -7.85 3.61
N GLY A 45 1.71 -8.05 2.35
CA GLY A 45 0.38 -8.52 1.96
C GLY A 45 -0.77 -7.51 2.13
N ARG A 46 -0.52 -6.33 2.71
CA ARG A 46 -1.55 -5.30 2.86
C ARG A 46 -1.57 -4.37 1.65
N HIS A 47 -2.49 -4.61 0.73
CA HIS A 47 -2.66 -3.80 -0.47
C HIS A 47 -3.73 -2.72 -0.26
N PHE A 48 -3.56 -1.55 -0.88
CA PHE A 48 -4.61 -0.55 -1.02
C PHE A 48 -4.95 -0.40 -2.50
N THR A 49 -5.10 0.82 -3.02
CA THR A 49 -5.21 1.06 -4.46
C THR A 49 -4.02 0.46 -5.22
N GLY A 50 -2.82 0.62 -4.67
CA GLY A 50 -1.59 -0.01 -5.14
C GLY A 50 -1.15 -1.21 -4.28
N PRO A 51 -0.14 -1.97 -4.75
CA PRO A 51 0.43 -3.10 -4.03
C PRO A 51 1.14 -2.68 -2.73
N SER A 52 1.43 -3.67 -1.88
CA SER A 52 2.32 -3.48 -0.74
C SER A 52 3.74 -3.27 -1.24
N LEU A 53 4.45 -2.33 -0.63
CA LEU A 53 5.84 -2.02 -0.92
C LEU A 53 6.80 -2.74 0.04
N ALA A 54 6.33 -3.71 0.82
CA ALA A 54 7.21 -4.61 1.57
C ALA A 54 7.94 -5.57 0.62
N SER A 55 9.20 -5.89 0.91
CA SER A 55 10.09 -6.70 0.06
C SER A 55 10.16 -6.19 -1.38
N LEU A 56 10.37 -4.88 -1.54
CA LEU A 56 10.40 -4.16 -2.80
C LEU A 56 11.72 -4.33 -3.54
N PHE A 57 12.86 -4.18 -2.86
CA PHE A 57 14.16 -4.16 -3.53
C PHE A 57 14.53 -5.57 -4.04
N GLY A 58 14.99 -5.66 -5.29
CA GLY A 58 15.24 -6.91 -6.02
C GLY A 58 13.99 -7.58 -6.58
N ARG A 59 12.78 -7.08 -6.29
CA ARG A 59 11.54 -7.66 -6.82
C ARG A 59 11.25 -7.16 -8.24
N LYS A 60 10.82 -8.07 -9.12
CA LYS A 60 10.33 -7.71 -10.45
C LYS A 60 9.06 -6.85 -10.37
N ALA A 61 8.97 -5.82 -11.20
CA ALA A 61 7.77 -5.01 -11.33
C ALA A 61 6.56 -5.88 -11.71
N GLY A 62 5.39 -5.55 -11.16
CA GLY A 62 4.17 -6.31 -11.45
C GLY A 62 4.03 -7.67 -10.72
N THR A 63 4.87 -7.97 -9.71
CA THR A 63 4.91 -9.31 -9.09
C THR A 63 4.66 -9.37 -7.58
N ALA A 64 4.20 -8.28 -6.93
CA ALA A 64 3.91 -8.35 -5.49
C ALA A 64 2.86 -9.45 -5.19
N PRO A 65 3.15 -10.41 -4.30
CA PRO A 65 2.26 -11.53 -4.02
C PRO A 65 0.88 -11.05 -3.56
N GLY A 66 -0.20 -11.64 -4.12
CA GLY A 66 -1.58 -11.31 -3.77
C GLY A 66 -2.17 -10.08 -4.47
N PHE A 67 -1.37 -9.25 -5.15
CA PHE A 67 -1.88 -8.10 -5.89
C PHE A 67 -2.07 -8.41 -7.38
N GLN A 68 -3.32 -8.52 -7.81
CA GLN A 68 -3.66 -8.86 -9.20
C GLN A 68 -3.86 -7.65 -10.13
N ARG A 69 -4.16 -6.47 -9.56
CA ARG A 69 -4.60 -5.26 -10.28
C ARG A 69 -3.45 -4.46 -10.91
N TYR A 70 -2.41 -5.14 -11.38
CA TYR A 70 -1.34 -4.50 -12.15
C TYR A 70 -1.79 -4.23 -13.59
N SER A 71 -1.39 -3.09 -14.15
CA SER A 71 -1.44 -2.86 -15.59
C SER A 71 -0.58 -3.87 -16.33
N ASP A 72 -1.00 -4.28 -17.52
CA ASP A 72 -0.24 -5.21 -18.34
C ASP A 72 1.14 -4.64 -18.74
N ALA A 73 1.22 -3.33 -19.03
CA ALA A 73 2.48 -2.63 -19.30
C ALA A 73 3.52 -2.83 -18.16
N LEU A 74 3.08 -2.72 -16.91
CA LEU A 74 3.97 -2.89 -15.75
C LEU A 74 4.38 -4.36 -15.56
N LYS A 75 3.48 -5.33 -15.82
CA LYS A 75 3.76 -6.77 -15.73
C LYS A 75 4.82 -7.21 -16.74
N VAL A 76 4.78 -6.68 -17.96
CA VAL A 76 5.71 -7.06 -19.04
C VAL A 76 6.94 -6.15 -19.14
N SER A 77 7.05 -5.13 -18.30
CA SER A 77 8.13 -4.12 -18.37
C SER A 77 9.55 -4.70 -18.22
N GLY A 78 9.70 -5.88 -17.59
CA GLY A 78 11.00 -6.47 -17.27
C GLY A 78 11.79 -5.72 -16.19
N VAL A 79 11.23 -4.65 -15.61
CA VAL A 79 11.91 -3.85 -14.59
C VAL A 79 12.08 -4.66 -13.30
N GLU A 80 13.28 -4.58 -12.73
CA GLU A 80 13.54 -5.02 -11.36
C GLU A 80 13.74 -3.78 -10.48
N TRP A 81 13.11 -3.77 -9.30
CA TRP A 81 13.18 -2.63 -8.40
C TRP A 81 14.52 -2.57 -7.68
N ASN A 82 15.31 -1.56 -8.01
CA ASN A 82 16.52 -1.17 -7.33
C ASN A 82 16.52 0.36 -7.22
N GLU A 83 17.57 0.95 -6.65
CA GLU A 83 17.65 2.40 -6.47
C GLU A 83 17.49 3.19 -7.76
N LYS A 84 18.16 2.73 -8.83
CA LYS A 84 18.16 3.42 -10.12
C LYS A 84 16.80 3.33 -10.80
N THR A 85 16.20 2.14 -10.83
CA THR A 85 14.89 1.95 -11.46
C THR A 85 13.78 2.61 -10.65
N LEU A 86 13.87 2.61 -9.32
CA LEU A 86 12.94 3.35 -8.46
C LEU A 86 13.08 4.86 -8.62
N ASP A 87 14.29 5.41 -8.73
CA ASP A 87 14.48 6.85 -8.99
C ASP A 87 13.81 7.28 -10.30
N ALA A 88 14.05 6.54 -11.38
CA ALA A 88 13.43 6.80 -12.67
C ALA A 88 11.90 6.66 -12.59
N TRP A 89 11.41 5.61 -11.92
CA TRP A 89 9.99 5.33 -11.80
C TRP A 89 9.25 6.42 -11.02
N ILE A 90 9.77 6.81 -9.84
CA ILE A 90 9.10 7.82 -9.02
C ILE A 90 9.30 9.24 -9.56
N ARG A 91 10.26 9.48 -10.46
CA ARG A 91 10.42 10.77 -11.18
C ARG A 91 9.32 11.01 -12.21
N ASP A 92 9.01 9.98 -12.98
CA ASP A 92 8.02 10.03 -14.06
C ASP A 92 7.53 8.61 -14.41
N PRO A 93 6.51 8.10 -13.70
CA PRO A 93 6.02 6.74 -13.93
C PRO A 93 5.47 6.55 -15.34
N ALA A 94 4.68 7.52 -15.82
CA ALA A 94 4.08 7.49 -17.15
C ALA A 94 5.12 7.57 -18.27
N GLY A 95 6.18 8.36 -18.07
CA GLY A 95 7.32 8.41 -18.98
C GLY A 95 8.17 7.14 -18.98
N LEU A 96 8.42 6.52 -17.82
CA LEU A 96 9.24 5.30 -17.74
C LEU A 96 8.50 4.09 -18.31
N ILE A 97 7.22 3.91 -17.97
CA ILE A 97 6.41 2.78 -18.42
C ILE A 97 5.06 3.31 -18.92
N PRO A 98 4.97 3.69 -20.21
CA PRO A 98 3.71 4.09 -20.82
C PRO A 98 2.64 3.01 -20.67
N GLY A 99 1.41 3.41 -20.35
CA GLY A 99 0.29 2.49 -20.12
C GLY A 99 0.23 1.86 -18.73
N ASN A 100 1.13 2.25 -17.82
CA ASN A 100 0.94 1.93 -16.40
C ASN A 100 -0.28 2.66 -15.83
N VAL A 101 -0.92 2.09 -14.80
CA VAL A 101 -2.13 2.66 -14.18
C VAL A 101 -1.87 3.40 -12.86
N MET A 102 -0.60 3.65 -12.51
CA MET A 102 -0.26 4.45 -11.33
C MET A 102 -0.42 5.94 -11.68
N THR A 103 -1.54 6.54 -11.26
CA THR A 103 -1.87 7.96 -11.50
C THR A 103 -1.07 8.89 -10.58
N PHE A 104 0.25 8.82 -10.67
CA PHE A 104 1.17 9.63 -9.89
C PHE A 104 1.99 10.54 -10.81
N PRO A 105 1.98 11.87 -10.60
CA PRO A 105 2.67 12.83 -11.49
C PRO A 105 4.21 12.77 -11.39
N GLY A 106 4.74 12.10 -10.37
CA GLY A 106 6.17 11.97 -10.12
C GLY A 106 6.75 13.06 -9.22
N LEU A 107 7.91 12.77 -8.63
CA LEU A 107 8.69 13.66 -7.78
C LEU A 107 9.87 14.23 -8.58
N LYS A 108 9.80 15.51 -8.96
CA LYS A 108 10.81 16.12 -9.83
C LYS A 108 12.14 16.42 -9.13
N ASP A 109 12.09 16.74 -7.85
CA ASP A 109 13.29 16.99 -7.02
C ASP A 109 14.05 15.68 -6.75
N GLU A 110 15.30 15.61 -7.23
CA GLU A 110 16.17 14.43 -7.07
C GLU A 110 16.50 14.15 -5.60
N LYS A 111 16.73 15.19 -4.80
CA LYS A 111 17.04 15.02 -3.38
C LYS A 111 15.87 14.43 -2.62
N VAL A 112 14.64 14.86 -2.94
CA VAL A 112 13.41 14.27 -2.37
C VAL A 112 13.26 12.81 -2.76
N ARG A 113 13.53 12.46 -4.03
CA ARG A 113 13.51 11.05 -4.48
C ARG A 113 14.54 10.21 -3.76
N ARG A 114 15.77 10.71 -3.60
CA ARG A 114 16.86 10.02 -2.90
C ARG A 114 16.52 9.79 -1.43
N ASP A 115 16.02 10.82 -0.74
CA ASP A 115 15.55 10.72 0.65
C ASP A 115 14.43 9.65 0.76
N LEU A 116 13.46 9.64 -0.16
CA LEU A 116 12.39 8.64 -0.21
C LEU A 116 12.92 7.21 -0.44
N ILE A 117 13.84 7.00 -1.39
CA ILE A 117 14.43 5.69 -1.67
C ILE A 117 15.20 5.18 -0.45
N SER A 118 15.97 6.03 0.23
CA SER A 118 16.62 5.69 1.50
C SER A 118 15.61 5.22 2.56
N TYR A 119 14.49 5.93 2.71
CA TYR A 119 13.43 5.53 3.63
C TYR A 119 12.81 4.17 3.25
N LEU A 120 12.53 3.95 1.96
CA LEU A 120 11.98 2.68 1.48
C LEU A 120 12.93 1.51 1.72
N LYS A 121 14.25 1.68 1.54
CA LYS A 121 15.23 0.62 1.87
C LYS A 121 15.17 0.22 3.33
N VAL A 122 15.12 1.21 4.23
CA VAL A 122 15.02 0.94 5.67
C VAL A 122 13.72 0.21 6.01
N ALA A 123 12.61 0.62 5.40
CA ALA A 123 11.33 -0.07 5.57
C ALA A 123 11.36 -1.50 5.03
N ASP A 124 12.09 -1.75 3.95
CA ASP A 124 12.27 -3.06 3.35
C ASP A 124 13.08 -4.02 4.23
N SER A 125 14.15 -3.51 4.84
CA SER A 125 15.01 -4.28 5.76
C SER A 125 14.40 -4.45 7.16
N LYS A 126 13.35 -3.71 7.50
CA LYS A 126 12.65 -3.79 8.79
C LYS A 126 11.13 -3.86 8.58
N PRO A 127 10.59 -5.03 8.21
CA PRO A 127 9.15 -5.22 8.05
C PRO A 127 8.42 -4.83 9.33
N GLY A 128 7.57 -3.81 9.27
CA GLY A 128 6.78 -3.36 10.43
C GLY A 128 7.07 -1.95 10.96
N LEU A 129 7.84 -1.11 10.25
CA LEU A 129 7.84 0.33 10.52
C LEU A 129 6.43 0.89 10.23
N ARG A 130 5.61 0.96 11.29
CA ARG A 130 4.15 1.18 11.27
C ARG A 130 3.78 2.56 10.71
N ARG A 131 3.57 2.65 9.39
CA ARG A 131 2.90 3.79 8.74
C ARG A 131 2.02 3.32 7.57
N GLY A 132 1.08 2.42 7.85
CA GLY A 132 -0.08 2.20 6.99
C GLY A 132 -1.24 3.10 7.43
N GLY A 133 -2.10 3.53 6.51
CA GLY A 133 -3.31 4.32 6.81
C GLY A 133 -4.29 3.62 7.78
N PRO A 134 -5.48 4.21 8.02
CA PRO A 134 -6.46 3.70 8.98
C PRO A 134 -6.67 2.19 8.84
N ARG A 135 -6.55 1.48 9.96
CA ARG A 135 -6.70 0.03 10.02
C ARG A 135 -8.11 -0.29 10.52
N LEU A 136 -8.88 -1.07 9.76
CA LEU A 136 -10.02 -1.77 10.34
C LEU A 136 -9.49 -2.72 11.43
N PRO A 137 -10.16 -2.82 12.59
CA PRO A 137 -9.77 -3.80 13.61
C PRO A 137 -9.79 -5.21 13.02
N ASP A 138 -9.09 -6.14 13.69
CA ASP A 138 -9.12 -7.56 13.32
C ASP A 138 -10.56 -8.09 13.39
N LEU A 139 -11.19 -8.32 12.23
CA LEU A 139 -12.61 -8.65 12.13
C LEU A 139 -12.90 -10.07 12.64
N LYS A 140 -11.89 -10.91 12.83
CA LYS A 140 -12.05 -12.20 13.53
C LYS A 140 -12.43 -12.04 14.99
N LYS A 141 -12.15 -10.86 15.56
CA LYS A 141 -12.45 -10.49 16.95
C LYS A 141 -13.66 -9.58 17.05
N ALA A 142 -14.46 -9.48 15.98
CA ALA A 142 -15.68 -8.68 16.00
C ALA A 142 -16.62 -9.19 17.10
N PRO A 143 -17.22 -8.29 17.89
CA PRO A 143 -18.13 -8.68 18.94
C PRO A 143 -19.45 -9.21 18.35
N PRO A 144 -20.25 -9.97 19.12
CA PRO A 144 -21.47 -10.60 18.61
C PRO A 144 -22.43 -9.64 17.90
N GLU A 145 -22.60 -8.42 18.43
CA GLU A 145 -23.44 -7.36 17.86
C GLU A 145 -22.96 -6.83 16.50
N ALA A 146 -21.72 -7.14 16.09
CA ALA A 146 -21.21 -6.79 14.77
C ALA A 146 -21.24 -7.96 13.79
N ILE A 147 -21.50 -9.20 14.25
CA ILE A 147 -21.61 -10.38 13.37
C ILE A 147 -22.98 -10.36 12.70
N VAL A 148 -23.03 -10.44 11.38
CA VAL A 148 -24.25 -10.39 10.58
C VAL A 148 -24.84 -11.80 10.44
N LYS A 149 -26.10 -11.96 10.84
CA LYS A 149 -26.89 -13.19 10.66
C LYS A 149 -27.56 -13.23 9.29
N THR A 150 -28.18 -12.11 8.88
CA THR A 150 -28.93 -12.02 7.63
C THR A 150 -28.75 -10.65 6.99
N VAL A 151 -28.79 -10.63 5.66
CA VAL A 151 -28.90 -9.40 4.88
C VAL A 151 -30.06 -9.61 3.91
N ARG A 152 -31.12 -8.82 4.05
CA ARG A 152 -32.19 -8.79 3.04
C ARG A 152 -32.33 -7.40 2.45
N HIS A 153 -32.76 -7.37 1.20
CA HIS A 153 -33.05 -6.15 0.47
C HIS A 153 -34.54 -6.15 0.09
N CYS A 154 -35.17 -4.97 0.16
CA CYS A 154 -36.51 -4.72 -0.34
C CYS A 154 -36.69 -3.23 -0.59
N GLY A 155 -37.20 -2.87 -1.77
CA GLY A 155 -37.37 -1.47 -2.15
C GLY A 155 -36.02 -0.76 -2.26
N ASP A 156 -35.81 0.30 -1.49
CA ASP A 156 -34.58 1.10 -1.44
C ASP A 156 -33.71 0.79 -0.21
N THR A 157 -34.03 -0.29 0.52
CA THR A 157 -33.51 -0.51 1.87
C THR A 157 -32.93 -1.91 2.03
N TYR A 158 -31.71 -1.96 2.56
CA TYR A 158 -31.16 -3.15 3.17
C TYR A 158 -31.54 -3.24 4.65
N PHE A 159 -31.89 -4.46 5.06
CA PHE A 159 -32.14 -4.85 6.44
C PHE A 159 -31.03 -5.82 6.83
N VAL A 160 -30.11 -5.36 7.67
CA VAL A 160 -28.98 -6.15 8.17
C VAL A 160 -29.26 -6.54 9.60
N THR A 161 -29.46 -7.83 9.86
CA THR A 161 -29.68 -8.35 11.22
C THR A 161 -28.39 -8.89 11.80
N THR A 162 -28.03 -8.46 13.01
CA THR A 162 -26.79 -8.79 13.71
C THR A 162 -26.96 -9.89 14.76
N GLY A 163 -25.85 -10.32 15.37
CA GLY A 163 -25.75 -11.41 16.34
C GLY A 163 -26.66 -11.24 17.56
N ASP A 164 -26.95 -9.99 17.91
CA ASP A 164 -27.82 -9.54 18.99
C ASP A 164 -29.27 -9.28 18.55
N ASP A 165 -29.66 -9.77 17.38
CA ASP A 165 -31.01 -9.69 16.80
C ASP A 165 -31.50 -8.26 16.50
N ARG A 166 -30.61 -7.26 16.55
CA ARG A 166 -30.91 -5.92 16.05
C ARG A 166 -30.91 -5.92 14.53
N THR A 167 -31.85 -5.19 13.94
CA THR A 167 -31.94 -5.00 12.49
C THR A 167 -31.66 -3.55 12.14
N HIS A 168 -30.60 -3.33 11.35
CA HIS A 168 -30.22 -2.04 10.82
C HIS A 168 -30.89 -1.84 9.46
N LYS A 169 -31.69 -0.77 9.32
CA LYS A 169 -32.25 -0.34 8.04
C LYS A 169 -31.30 0.68 7.42
N ILE A 170 -30.79 0.37 6.23
CA ILE A 170 -29.74 1.15 5.58
C ILE A 170 -30.17 1.37 4.14
N TRP A 171 -30.23 2.63 3.72
CA TRP A 171 -30.49 3.00 2.34
C TRP A 171 -29.48 2.31 1.40
N GLU A 172 -29.95 1.82 0.25
CA GLU A 172 -29.17 0.99 -0.67
C GLU A 172 -27.84 1.61 -1.11
N PHE A 173 -27.79 2.94 -1.28
CA PHE A 173 -26.57 3.67 -1.64
C PHE A 173 -25.58 3.83 -0.47
N ASN A 174 -26.03 3.58 0.75
CA ASN A 174 -25.25 3.74 1.98
C ASN A 174 -24.71 2.41 2.53
N LEU A 175 -25.20 1.26 2.05
CA LEU A 175 -24.63 -0.04 2.38
C LEU A 175 -23.60 -0.48 1.32
N ARG A 176 -22.39 -0.82 1.77
CA ARG A 176 -21.36 -1.40 0.91
C ARG A 176 -21.18 -2.88 1.23
N LEU A 177 -21.39 -3.75 0.25
CA LEU A 177 -21.00 -5.15 0.36
C LEU A 177 -19.53 -5.28 -0.03
N LYS A 178 -18.71 -5.85 0.86
CA LYS A 178 -17.26 -5.96 0.67
C LYS A 178 -16.78 -7.37 0.96
N THR A 179 -15.68 -7.77 0.34
CA THR A 179 -14.96 -8.99 0.69
C THR A 179 -13.60 -8.65 1.27
N ASP A 180 -13.21 -9.32 2.36
CA ASP A 180 -11.86 -9.25 2.91
C ASP A 180 -11.36 -10.67 3.20
N THR A 181 -10.55 -11.19 2.27
CA THR A 181 -9.93 -12.53 2.37
C THR A 181 -8.59 -12.48 3.11
N SER A 182 -8.24 -11.35 3.75
CA SER A 182 -6.97 -11.20 4.46
C SER A 182 -6.95 -11.96 5.78
N VAL A 183 -5.76 -12.07 6.38
CA VAL A 183 -5.57 -12.69 7.70
C VAL A 183 -6.32 -11.98 8.83
N THR A 184 -6.74 -10.73 8.62
CA THR A 184 -7.52 -9.90 9.56
C THR A 184 -8.97 -9.70 9.13
N GLY A 185 -9.38 -10.32 8.01
CA GLY A 185 -10.77 -10.34 7.56
C GLY A 185 -11.66 -11.17 8.49
N PRO A 186 -12.99 -11.16 8.28
CA PRO A 186 -13.92 -11.92 9.09
C PRO A 186 -13.67 -13.43 9.01
N LEU A 187 -14.22 -14.18 9.97
CA LEU A 187 -14.24 -15.64 9.89
C LEU A 187 -15.25 -16.11 8.82
N PRO A 188 -14.98 -17.20 8.09
CA PRO A 188 -15.96 -17.78 7.16
C PRO A 188 -17.31 -18.03 7.82
N GLY A 189 -18.39 -17.66 7.14
CA GLY A 189 -19.77 -17.74 7.63
C GLY A 189 -20.13 -16.72 8.71
N LYS A 190 -19.21 -15.80 9.05
CA LYS A 190 -19.43 -14.75 10.06
C LYS A 190 -19.10 -13.36 9.48
N PRO A 191 -19.86 -12.89 8.47
CA PRO A 191 -19.66 -11.55 7.95
C PRO A 191 -19.86 -10.50 9.05
N VAL A 192 -19.17 -9.38 8.93
CA VAL A 192 -19.12 -8.35 9.97
C VAL A 192 -19.63 -7.03 9.41
N ILE A 193 -20.57 -6.39 10.11
CA ILE A 193 -20.96 -5.01 9.82
C ILE A 193 -19.96 -4.04 10.47
N VAL A 194 -19.48 -3.08 9.68
CA VAL A 194 -18.61 -2.00 10.13
C VAL A 194 -19.21 -0.65 9.75
N GLY A 195 -19.12 0.33 10.65
CA GLY A 195 -19.49 1.72 10.33
C GLY A 195 -18.60 2.29 9.23
N ALA A 196 -19.18 3.04 8.29
CA ALA A 196 -18.49 3.57 7.11
C ALA A 196 -18.70 5.08 6.89
N GLY A 197 -18.98 5.84 7.96
CA GLY A 197 -19.18 7.29 7.95
C GLY A 197 -19.04 7.92 9.35
N MET A 198 -18.96 9.25 9.43
CA MET A 198 -18.82 9.98 10.71
C MET A 198 -20.14 10.06 11.50
N GLN A 199 -21.29 9.79 10.85
CA GLN A 199 -22.63 9.96 11.42
C GLN A 199 -23.41 8.63 11.51
N GLY A 200 -22.76 7.48 11.22
CA GLY A 200 -23.39 6.16 11.28
C GLY A 200 -24.42 5.86 10.18
N ASP A 201 -24.59 6.78 9.23
CA ASP A 201 -25.52 6.68 8.09
C ASP A 201 -25.07 5.70 7.00
N ARG A 202 -23.76 5.38 6.97
CA ARG A 202 -23.13 4.46 6.04
C ARG A 202 -22.55 3.27 6.77
N ALA A 203 -22.69 2.09 6.17
CA ALA A 203 -22.10 0.86 6.70
C ALA A 203 -21.45 0.05 5.58
N ALA A 204 -20.61 -0.90 5.97
CA ALA A 204 -20.19 -1.97 5.11
C ALA A 204 -20.43 -3.31 5.79
N VAL A 205 -20.96 -4.29 5.05
CA VAL A 205 -20.95 -5.69 5.48
C VAL A 205 -19.76 -6.33 4.78
N VAL A 206 -18.83 -6.85 5.57
CA VAL A 206 -17.59 -7.47 5.10
C VAL A 206 -17.74 -8.98 5.20
N PHE A 207 -17.62 -9.66 4.07
CA PHE A 207 -17.67 -11.11 3.92
C PHE A 207 -16.27 -11.71 3.82
N ALA A 208 -16.09 -12.96 4.26
CA ALA A 208 -14.80 -13.66 4.17
C ALA A 208 -14.54 -14.18 2.75
N GLY A 209 -15.57 -14.23 1.89
CA GLY A 209 -15.45 -14.63 0.50
C GLY A 209 -16.68 -14.27 -0.33
N ILE A 210 -16.53 -14.29 -1.66
CA ILE A 210 -17.59 -13.87 -2.59
C ILE A 210 -18.82 -14.79 -2.56
N ARG A 211 -18.64 -16.08 -2.23
CA ARG A 211 -19.73 -17.06 -2.17
C ARG A 211 -20.76 -16.71 -1.09
N GLU A 212 -20.28 -16.24 0.06
CA GLU A 212 -21.12 -15.85 1.19
C GLU A 212 -22.09 -14.73 0.83
N LEU A 213 -21.69 -13.82 -0.08
CA LEU A 213 -22.53 -12.72 -0.52
C LEU A 213 -23.80 -13.24 -1.22
N GLY A 214 -23.66 -14.16 -2.18
CA GLY A 214 -24.82 -14.75 -2.88
C GLY A 214 -25.67 -15.65 -1.98
N GLU A 215 -25.05 -16.29 -1.00
CA GLU A 215 -25.74 -17.15 -0.05
C GLU A 215 -26.52 -16.35 1.00
N MET A 216 -26.00 -15.22 1.47
CA MET A 216 -26.59 -14.45 2.57
C MET A 216 -27.50 -13.31 2.12
N VAL A 217 -27.17 -12.61 1.04
CA VAL A 217 -27.93 -11.44 0.57
C VAL A 217 -29.15 -11.90 -0.23
N LYS A 218 -30.36 -11.61 0.27
CA LYS A 218 -31.63 -12.05 -0.35
C LYS A 218 -32.58 -10.89 -0.64
N GLU A 219 -33.21 -10.90 -1.81
CA GLU A 219 -34.34 -10.01 -2.10
C GLU A 219 -35.60 -10.56 -1.41
N ARG A 220 -36.05 -9.92 -0.32
CA ARG A 220 -37.26 -10.28 0.44
C ARG A 220 -37.80 -9.10 1.25
N CYS A 221 -39.09 -8.83 1.10
CA CYS A 221 -39.80 -7.77 1.82
C CYS A 221 -40.40 -8.24 3.16
N GLU A 222 -40.63 -9.54 3.31
CA GLU A 222 -41.18 -10.21 4.50
C GLU A 222 -40.08 -10.87 5.32
#